data_AF-A0A7W5JS53-F1
#
_entry.id   AF-A0A7W5JS53-F1
#
_cell.length_a   1.000
_cell.length_b   1.000
_cell.length_c   1.000
_cell.angle_alpha   90.00
_cell.angle_beta   90.00
_cell.angle_gamma   90.00
#
_symmetry.space_group_name_H-M   'P 1'
#
loop_
_entity.id
_entity.type
_entity.pdbx_description
1 polymer ?
#
loop_
_entity_poly.entity_id
_entity_poly.type
_entity_poly.pdbx_seq_one_letter_code
_entity_poly.pdbx_strand_id
1 'polypeptide(L)'
;MTGRPSGRRDERGSGSLLVVGVMGVVGVVAMMAVVAAAYLVAGHRAHGAADLAALSGAAAYAEGRPPCPAAARLARVNDARLVRCDRVGDDVDYVVSVTVDVEVGLRVPGLPRALSGRAHAGPVA
;
A
#
# COMPACT_ATOMS: atom_id res chain seq x y z
N MET A 1 -61.65 -8.40 -37.30
CA MET A 1 -60.58 -7.39 -37.25
C MET A 1 -59.99 -7.38 -35.85
N THR A 2 -58.87 -8.10 -35.65
CA THR A 2 -58.20 -8.29 -34.36
C THR A 2 -57.13 -7.22 -34.16
N GLY A 3 -57.35 -6.28 -33.25
CA GLY A 3 -56.34 -5.32 -32.80
C GLY A 3 -55.48 -5.90 -31.68
N ARG A 4 -54.18 -6.12 -31.93
CA ARG A 4 -53.19 -6.49 -30.92
C ARG A 4 -52.89 -5.27 -30.03
N PRO A 5 -53.01 -5.36 -28.68
CA PRO A 5 -52.52 -4.29 -27.82
C PRO A 5 -50.99 -4.25 -27.89
N SER A 6 -50.47 -3.11 -28.36
CA SER A 6 -49.05 -2.82 -28.47
C SER A 6 -48.43 -2.59 -27.08
N GLY A 7 -47.30 -3.25 -26.85
CA GLY A 7 -46.55 -3.31 -25.58
C GLY A 7 -45.87 -2.00 -25.19
N ARG A 8 -46.66 -0.97 -24.88
CA ARG A 8 -46.16 0.35 -24.42
C ARG A 8 -45.99 0.43 -22.90
N ARG A 9 -45.96 -0.71 -22.21
CA ARG A 9 -45.88 -0.82 -20.74
C ARG A 9 -44.53 -1.34 -20.21
N ASP A 10 -43.59 -1.75 -21.08
CA ASP A 10 -42.29 -2.28 -20.63
C ASP A 10 -41.11 -1.29 -20.69
N GLU A 11 -41.23 -0.17 -21.41
CA GLU A 11 -40.08 0.74 -21.63
C GLU A 11 -39.67 1.54 -20.37
N ARG A 12 -40.63 1.97 -19.53
CA ARG A 12 -40.32 2.68 -18.27
C ARG A 12 -39.72 1.77 -17.20
N GLY A 13 -40.13 0.50 -17.17
CA GLY A 13 -39.56 -0.52 -16.29
C GLY A 13 -38.19 -0.98 -16.76
N SER A 14 -38.02 -1.24 -18.06
CA SER A 14 -36.74 -1.66 -18.64
C SER A 14 -35.66 -0.57 -18.53
N GLY A 15 -36.00 0.69 -18.82
CA GLY A 15 -35.06 1.80 -18.70
C GLY A 15 -34.57 2.05 -17.27
N SER A 16 -35.45 1.94 -16.27
CA SER A 16 -35.06 2.10 -14.87
C SER A 16 -34.22 0.92 -14.35
N LEU A 17 -34.53 -0.31 -14.76
CA LEU A 17 -33.71 -1.48 -14.43
C LEU A 17 -32.30 -1.40 -15.04
N LEU A 18 -32.18 -0.92 -16.29
CA LEU A 18 -30.88 -0.69 -16.92
C LEU A 18 -30.06 0.36 -16.16
N VAL A 19 -30.67 1.48 -15.77
CA VAL A 19 -29.99 2.52 -14.99
C VAL A 19 -29.53 1.99 -13.64
N VAL A 20 -30.39 1.25 -12.92
CA VAL A 20 -30.01 0.61 -11.64
C VAL A 20 -28.87 -0.38 -11.84
N GLY A 21 -28.92 -1.19 -12.90
CA GLY A 21 -27.84 -2.12 -13.26
C GLY A 21 -26.51 -1.42 -13.52
N VAL A 22 -26.52 -0.35 -14.34
CA VAL A 22 -25.33 0.45 -14.62
C VAL A 22 -24.78 1.10 -13.36
N MET A 23 -25.63 1.68 -12.51
CA MET A 23 -25.21 2.26 -11.23
C MET A 23 -24.62 1.20 -10.30
N GLY A 24 -25.18 -0.01 -10.28
CA GLY A 24 -24.62 -1.14 -9.56
C GLY A 24 -23.21 -1.50 -10.05
N VAL A 25 -23.02 -1.60 -11.37
CA VAL A 25 -21.70 -1.88 -11.98
C VAL A 25 -20.69 -0.77 -11.64
N VAL A 26 -21.08 0.50 -11.79
CA VAL A 26 -20.22 1.65 -11.45
C VAL A 26 -19.86 1.62 -9.96
N GLY A 27 -20.80 1.31 -9.08
CA GLY A 27 -20.55 1.18 -7.64
C GLY A 27 -19.56 0.07 -7.32
N VAL A 28 -19.68 -1.10 -7.97
CA VAL A 28 -18.72 -2.20 -7.82
C VAL A 28 -17.33 -1.80 -8.29
N VAL A 29 -17.22 -1.17 -9.47
CA VAL A 29 -15.93 -0.70 -10.00
C VAL A 29 -15.29 0.34 -9.07
N ALA A 30 -16.08 1.29 -8.56
CA ALA A 30 -15.60 2.30 -7.62
C ALA A 30 -15.09 1.65 -6.31
N MET A 31 -15.81 0.67 -5.78
CA MET A 31 -15.37 -0.06 -4.58
C MET A 31 -14.04 -0.79 -4.84
N MET A 32 -13.91 -1.47 -5.97
CA MET A 32 -12.65 -2.14 -6.37
C MET A 32 -11.49 -1.14 -6.50
N ALA A 33 -11.75 0.04 -7.07
CA ALA A 33 -10.74 1.10 -7.19
C ALA A 33 -10.29 1.64 -5.83
N VAL A 34 -11.21 1.83 -4.88
CA VAL A 34 -10.88 2.25 -3.50
C VAL A 34 -10.01 1.21 -2.80
N VAL A 35 -10.35 -0.08 -2.93
CA VAL A 35 -9.54 -1.17 -2.40
C VAL A 35 -8.13 -1.10 -2.99
N ALA A 36 -8.02 -1.09 -4.33
CA ALA A 36 -6.74 -1.04 -5.02
C ALA A 36 -5.89 0.17 -4.59
N ALA A 37 -6.49 1.36 -4.52
CA ALA A 37 -5.82 2.58 -4.08
C ALA A 37 -5.29 2.46 -2.65
N ALA A 38 -6.04 1.86 -1.72
CA ALA A 38 -5.60 1.66 -0.34
C ALA A 38 -4.33 0.79 -0.27
N TYR A 39 -4.27 -0.29 -1.05
CA TYR A 39 -3.10 -1.16 -1.14
C TYR A 39 -1.90 -0.46 -1.81
N LEU A 40 -2.13 0.26 -2.91
CA LEU A 40 -1.06 1.01 -3.57
C LEU A 40 -0.44 2.07 -2.65
N VAL A 41 -1.27 2.81 -1.91
CA VAL A 41 -0.82 3.81 -0.94
C VAL A 41 -0.05 3.16 0.20
N ALA A 42 -0.53 2.05 0.76
CA ALA A 42 0.18 1.34 1.81
C ALA A 42 1.55 0.82 1.33
N GLY A 43 1.65 0.37 0.08
CA GLY A 43 2.93 -0.05 -0.52
C GLY A 43 3.91 1.12 -0.66
N HIS A 44 3.45 2.26 -1.18
CA HIS A 44 4.28 3.47 -1.27
C HIS A 44 4.76 3.95 0.09
N ARG A 45 3.89 3.91 1.11
CA ARG A 45 4.27 4.22 2.49
C ARG A 45 5.30 3.25 3.04
N ALA A 46 5.17 1.96 2.76
CA ALA A 46 6.14 0.96 3.20
C ALA A 46 7.53 1.20 2.59
N HIS A 47 7.60 1.52 1.29
CA HIS A 47 8.86 1.86 0.63
C HIS A 47 9.48 3.17 1.18
N GLY A 48 8.70 4.26 1.25
CA GLY A 48 9.21 5.52 1.78
C GLY A 48 9.65 5.44 3.24
N ALA A 49 8.94 4.68 4.08
CA ALA A 49 9.35 4.44 5.47
C ALA A 49 10.64 3.60 5.54
N ALA A 50 10.81 2.60 4.66
CA ALA A 50 12.03 1.81 4.58
C ALA A 50 13.23 2.69 4.19
N ASP A 51 13.09 3.56 3.19
CA ASP A 51 14.15 4.44 2.70
C ASP A 51 14.64 5.39 3.78
N LEU A 52 13.71 6.06 4.47
CA LEU A 52 14.03 6.93 5.60
C LEU A 52 14.72 6.14 6.72
N ALA A 53 14.17 4.98 7.09
CA ALA A 53 14.74 4.14 8.13
C ALA A 53 16.16 3.66 7.77
N ALA A 54 16.42 3.25 6.52
CA ALA A 54 17.73 2.86 6.04
C ALA A 54 18.72 4.03 6.12
N LEU A 55 18.34 5.22 5.62
CA LEU A 55 19.18 6.43 5.70
C LEU A 55 19.51 6.80 7.15
N SER A 56 18.54 6.71 8.06
CA SER A 56 18.78 6.99 9.49
C SER A 56 19.71 5.97 10.15
N GLY A 57 19.62 4.70 9.74
CA GLY A 57 20.54 3.66 10.19
C GLY A 57 21.94 3.91 9.67
N ALA A 58 22.09 4.28 8.40
CA ALA A 58 23.37 4.62 7.79
C ALA A 58 24.00 5.86 8.44
N ALA A 59 23.23 6.94 8.62
CA ALA A 59 23.69 8.15 9.29
C ALA A 59 24.15 7.86 10.74
N ALA A 60 23.38 7.06 11.49
CA ALA A 60 23.77 6.66 12.84
C ALA A 60 25.07 5.85 12.82
N TYR A 61 25.26 4.96 11.85
CA TYR A 61 26.51 4.21 11.71
C TYR A 61 27.70 5.13 11.43
N ALA A 62 27.54 6.11 10.54
CA ALA A 62 28.57 7.13 10.27
C ALA A 62 28.93 7.96 11.51
N GLU A 63 27.99 8.17 12.44
CA GLU A 63 28.21 8.83 13.74
C GLU A 63 28.82 7.89 14.81
N GLY A 64 29.15 6.64 14.48
CA GLY A 64 29.66 5.64 15.42
C GLY A 64 28.59 5.05 16.35
N ARG A 65 27.30 5.18 16.00
CA ARG A 65 26.17 4.67 16.77
C ARG A 65 25.59 3.40 16.13
N PRO A 66 24.90 2.55 16.91
CA PRO A 66 24.30 1.34 16.35
C PRO A 66 23.18 1.69 15.34
N PRO A 67 23.19 1.10 14.12
CA PRO A 67 22.28 1.49 13.04
C PRO A 67 20.83 1.05 13.28
N CYS A 68 20.62 -0.17 13.78
CA CYS A 68 19.26 -0.73 13.90
C CYS A 68 18.36 -0.02 14.91
N PRO A 69 18.84 0.44 16.08
CA PRO A 69 18.03 1.28 16.97
C PRO A 69 17.60 2.61 16.35
N ALA A 70 18.42 3.21 15.47
CA ALA A 70 18.07 4.43 14.76
C ALA A 70 17.00 4.16 13.68
N ALA A 71 17.22 3.14 12.85
CA ALA A 71 16.25 2.68 11.85
C ALA A 71 14.90 2.30 12.48
N ALA A 72 14.90 1.58 13.61
CA ALA A 72 13.69 1.21 14.34
C ALA A 72 12.92 2.43 14.84
N ARG A 73 13.62 3.46 15.30
CA ARG A 73 12.99 4.70 15.77
C ARG A 73 12.28 5.41 14.63
N LEU A 74 12.93 5.54 13.47
CA LEU A 74 12.36 6.26 12.35
C LEU A 74 11.25 5.46 11.65
N ALA A 75 11.35 4.13 11.60
CA ALA A 75 10.26 3.27 11.16
C ALA A 75 8.99 3.51 12.00
N ARG A 76 9.10 3.52 13.33
CA ARG A 76 7.96 3.78 14.24
C ARG A 76 7.35 5.17 14.06
N VAL A 77 8.16 6.19 13.83
CA VAL A 77 7.67 7.57 13.57
C VAL A 77 6.87 7.65 12.26
N ASN A 78 7.11 6.73 11.32
CA ASN A 78 6.40 6.64 10.04
C ASN A 78 5.31 5.56 10.04
N ASP A 79 4.79 5.17 11.21
CA ASP A 79 3.78 4.12 11.36
C ASP A 79 4.17 2.78 10.71
N ALA A 80 5.47 2.50 10.65
CA ALA A 80 6.03 1.26 10.10
C ALA A 80 6.67 0.42 11.21
N ARG A 81 6.44 -0.89 11.15
CA ARG A 81 7.08 -1.85 12.06
C ARG A 81 8.37 -2.35 11.43
N LEU A 82 9.49 -2.20 12.13
CA LEU A 82 10.74 -2.82 11.70
C LEU A 82 10.63 -4.35 11.78
N VAL A 83 10.85 -5.03 10.66
CA VAL A 83 10.83 -6.50 10.55
C VAL A 83 12.26 -7.04 10.59
N ARG A 84 13.17 -6.39 9.87
CA ARG A 84 14.55 -6.82 9.72
C ARG A 84 15.46 -5.62 9.55
N CYS A 85 16.60 -5.65 10.22
CA CYS A 85 17.66 -4.67 10.05
C CYS A 85 18.99 -5.42 10.07
N ASP A 86 19.77 -5.25 9.01
CA ASP A 86 21.09 -5.82 8.89
C ASP A 86 22.06 -4.71 8.45
N ARG A 87 23.28 -4.74 8.97
CA ARG A 87 24.40 -3.95 8.46
C ARG A 87 25.45 -4.90 7.95
N VAL A 88 25.93 -4.66 6.73
CA VAL A 88 26.99 -5.43 6.08
C VAL A 88 28.10 -4.48 5.66
N GLY A 89 29.35 -4.93 5.74
CA GLY A 89 30.54 -4.14 5.39
C GLY A 89 31.25 -3.54 6.61
N ASP A 90 32.30 -2.78 6.32
CA ASP A 90 33.26 -2.22 7.28
C ASP A 90 32.94 -0.76 7.60
N ASP A 91 33.84 -0.03 8.27
CA ASP A 91 33.57 1.35 8.70
C ASP A 91 33.50 2.35 7.53
N VAL A 92 34.12 2.02 6.39
CA VAL A 92 34.22 2.91 5.21
C VAL A 92 33.23 2.51 4.11
N ASP A 93 33.14 1.21 3.79
CA ASP A 93 32.21 0.65 2.82
C ASP A 93 31.17 -0.20 3.55
N TYR A 94 29.98 0.35 3.73
CA TYR A 94 28.89 -0.34 4.42
C TYR A 94 27.54 -0.12 3.74
N VAL A 95 26.65 -1.08 3.97
CA VAL A 95 25.25 -1.00 3.58
C VAL A 95 24.37 -1.41 4.76
N VAL A 96 23.45 -0.54 5.13
CA VAL A 96 22.37 -0.80 6.08
C VAL A 96 21.12 -1.19 5.29
N SER A 97 20.68 -2.43 5.49
CA SER A 97 19.49 -3.01 4.87
C SER A 97 18.35 -3.03 5.87
N VAL A 98 17.23 -2.40 5.52
CA VAL A 98 16.06 -2.28 6.40
C VAL A 98 14.84 -2.84 5.69
N THR A 99 14.10 -3.72 6.37
CA THR A 99 12.76 -4.18 5.96
C THR A 99 11.74 -3.76 7.01
N VAL A 100 10.68 -3.09 6.59
CA VAL A 100 9.56 -2.65 7.44
C VAL A 100 8.25 -3.19 6.91
N ASP A 101 7.26 -3.32 7.79
CA ASP A 101 5.87 -3.60 7.45
C ASP A 101 5.00 -2.39 7.77
N VAL A 102 4.12 -2.01 6.84
CA VAL A 102 3.07 -1.01 7.07
C VAL A 102 1.72 -1.70 7.01
N GLU A 103 0.88 -1.43 8.01
CA GLU A 103 -0.47 -2.01 8.06
C GLU A 103 -1.40 -1.33 7.06
N VAL A 104 -2.20 -2.14 6.38
CA VAL A 104 -3.25 -1.63 5.48
C VAL A 104 -4.49 -1.38 6.33
N GLY A 105 -4.97 -0.13 6.36
CA GLY A 105 -6.13 0.26 7.16
C GLY A 105 -7.44 -0.42 6.74
N LEU A 106 -7.51 -0.91 5.50
CA LEU A 106 -8.67 -1.64 4.98
C LEU A 106 -8.49 -3.16 5.17
N ARG A 107 -9.49 -3.80 5.77
CA ARG A 107 -9.51 -5.26 5.97
C ARG A 107 -10.39 -5.91 4.92
N VAL A 108 -9.77 -6.54 3.93
CA VAL A 108 -10.47 -7.31 2.89
C VAL A 108 -10.17 -8.80 3.07
N PRO A 109 -11.19 -9.68 3.14
CA PRO A 109 -10.95 -11.13 3.21
C PRO A 109 -10.09 -11.63 2.06
N GLY A 110 -9.05 -12.41 2.36
CA GLY A 110 -8.15 -12.99 1.36
C GLY A 110 -6.98 -12.09 0.92
N LEU A 111 -6.93 -10.83 1.34
CA LEU A 111 -5.80 -9.93 1.04
C LEU A 111 -4.86 -9.75 2.25
N PRO A 112 -3.59 -9.41 2.03
CA PRO A 112 -2.64 -9.18 3.12
C PRO A 112 -3.06 -7.99 3.99
N ARG A 113 -2.73 -8.07 5.28
CA ARG A 113 -3.02 -7.02 6.28
C ARG A 113 -1.90 -5.99 6.41
N ALA A 114 -0.72 -6.32 5.89
CA ALA A 114 0.43 -5.46 5.89
C ALA A 114 1.19 -5.62 4.58
N LEU A 115 1.84 -4.55 4.15
CA LEU A 115 2.75 -4.55 3.01
C LEU A 115 4.17 -4.28 3.51
N SER A 116 5.11 -5.06 2.99
CA SER A 116 6.52 -4.96 3.34
C SER A 116 7.24 -4.01 2.38
N GLY A 117 8.02 -3.08 2.92
CA GLY A 117 8.97 -2.25 2.19
C GLY A 117 10.40 -2.61 2.57
N ARG A 118 11.31 -2.61 1.61
CA ARG A 118 12.74 -2.83 1.84
C ARG A 118 13.56 -1.74 1.18
N ALA A 119 14.59 -1.29 1.87
CA ALA A 119 15.54 -0.28 1.39
C ALA A 119 16.96 -0.59 1.88
N HIS A 120 17.93 0.01 1.18
CA HIS A 120 19.35 -0.15 1.44
C HIS A 120 20.03 1.22 1.40
N ALA A 121 20.87 1.54 2.38
CA ALA A 121 21.57 2.82 2.44
C ALA A 121 22.98 2.67 3.01
N GLY A 122 23.92 3.40 2.43
CA GLY A 122 25.31 3.49 2.88
C GLY A 122 26.23 3.91 1.74
N PRO A 123 27.46 4.34 2.06
CA PRO A 123 28.48 4.60 1.06
C PRO A 123 28.87 3.27 0.41
N VAL A 124 28.55 3.14 -0.88
CA VAL A 124 29.11 2.12 -1.75
C VAL A 124 30.05 2.85 -2.70
N ALA A 125 31.35 2.74 -2.47
CA ALA A 125 32.38 3.21 -3.39
C ALA A 125 32.57 2.25 -4.57
#